data_AF-A0A9E3Y7V9-F1
#
_entry.id   AF-A0A9E3Y7V9-F1
#
_cell.length_a   1.000
_cell.length_b   1.000
_cell.length_c   1.000
_cell.angle_alpha   90.00
_cell.angle_beta   90.00
_cell.angle_gamma   90.00
#
_symmetry.space_group_name_H-M   'P 1'
#
loop_
_entity.id
_entity.type
_entity.pdbx_description
1 polymer ?
#
loop_
_entity_poly.entity_id
_entity_poly.type
_entity_poly.pdbx_seq_one_letter_code
_entity_poly.pdbx_strand_id
1 'polypeptide(L)'
;MGSELLILEAAAARVLESGDVSEVYRLSTSEIAEQAGLTRGALTHHWPTRGEFEADLLHHLAVGVRARSRQRLGASLESVLTAATKVSFDDIFGVAIESSIDAVAHSDDFPILVGLWAASMTDRHLAEPLAATWEDLDTAFSEQIRLLLAVFRLHMKEGFTPAQLASGLISLVQG
;
A
#
# COMPACT_ATOMS: atom_id res chain seq x y z
N MET A 1 15.61 16.66 9.70
CA MET A 1 14.91 16.18 8.50
C MET A 1 15.63 16.75 7.29
N GLY A 2 16.09 15.92 6.36
CA GLY A 2 16.83 16.40 5.18
C GLY A 2 15.90 17.12 4.19
N SER A 3 16.44 18.09 3.43
CA SER A 3 15.66 18.82 2.42
C SER A 3 15.17 17.92 1.28
N GLU A 4 15.86 16.81 1.02
CA GLU A 4 15.42 15.74 0.13
C GLU A 4 14.04 15.18 0.54
N LEU A 5 13.90 14.76 1.80
CA LEU A 5 12.64 14.20 2.30
C LEU A 5 11.48 15.20 2.22
N LEU A 6 11.72 16.48 2.51
CA LEU A 6 10.70 17.54 2.37
C LEU A 6 10.18 17.66 0.93
N ILE A 7 11.05 17.51 -0.07
CA ILE A 7 10.67 17.55 -1.48
C ILE A 7 9.84 16.32 -1.83
N LEU A 8 10.27 15.12 -1.40
CA LEU A 8 9.53 13.87 -1.61
C LEU A 8 8.16 13.89 -0.95
N GLU A 9 8.06 14.39 0.29
CA GLU A 9 6.78 14.54 1.01
C GLU A 9 5.83 15.51 0.29
N ALA A 10 6.33 16.67 -0.15
CA ALA A 10 5.53 17.64 -0.88
C ALA A 10 5.03 17.08 -2.23
N ALA A 11 5.89 16.37 -2.97
CA ALA A 11 5.53 15.73 -4.23
C ALA A 11 4.55 14.57 -4.01
N ALA A 12 4.77 13.73 -3.00
CA ALA A 12 3.90 12.61 -2.68
C ALA A 12 2.51 13.09 -2.25
N ALA A 13 2.42 14.18 -1.49
CA ALA A 13 1.15 14.78 -1.10
C ALA A 13 0.30 15.18 -2.33
N ARG A 14 0.92 15.72 -3.38
CA ARG A 14 0.22 16.06 -4.63
C ARG A 14 -0.30 14.83 -5.36
N VAL A 15 0.50 13.77 -5.43
CA VAL A 15 0.09 12.51 -6.07
C VAL A 15 -1.05 11.86 -5.29
N LEU A 16 -1.00 11.91 -3.96
CA LEU A 16 -2.07 11.39 -3.10
C LEU A 16 -3.35 12.23 -3.22
N GLU A 17 -3.24 13.55 -3.33
CA GLU A 17 -4.38 14.45 -3.54
C GLU A 17 -5.05 14.22 -4.91
N SER A 18 -4.28 13.92 -5.96
CA SER A 18 -4.85 13.63 -7.28
C SER A 18 -5.44 12.22 -7.39
N GLY A 19 -4.96 11.27 -6.58
CA GLY A 19 -5.30 9.85 -6.70
C GLY A 19 -4.76 9.19 -7.98
N ASP A 20 -3.82 9.84 -8.69
CA ASP A 20 -3.27 9.34 -9.95
C ASP A 20 -1.74 9.31 -9.90
N VAL A 21 -1.16 8.11 -9.93
CA VAL A 21 0.30 7.91 -9.93
C VAL A 21 0.97 8.57 -11.15
N SER A 22 0.24 8.75 -12.27
CA SER A 22 0.77 9.35 -13.48
C SER A 22 1.14 10.82 -13.28
N GLU A 23 0.63 11.44 -12.21
CA GLU A 23 0.97 12.80 -11.79
C GLU A 23 2.47 12.95 -11.52
N VAL A 24 3.16 11.88 -11.08
CA VAL A 24 4.63 11.85 -10.92
C VAL A 24 5.35 12.41 -12.16
N TYR A 25 4.87 12.08 -13.36
CA TYR A 25 5.49 12.51 -14.62
C TYR A 25 5.09 13.92 -15.07
N ARG A 26 4.14 14.56 -14.38
CA ARG A 26 3.61 15.90 -14.69
C ARG A 26 4.04 16.95 -13.68
N LEU A 27 4.49 16.53 -12.50
CA LEU A 27 4.88 17.42 -11.42
C LEU A 27 5.99 18.42 -11.83
N SER A 28 5.72 19.71 -11.67
CA SER A 28 6.73 20.75 -11.84
C SER A 28 7.73 20.72 -10.68
N THR A 29 9.01 20.48 -10.99
CA THR A 29 10.11 20.52 -9.99
C THR A 29 10.16 21.86 -9.25
N SER A 30 9.79 22.94 -9.93
CA SER A 30 9.75 24.26 -9.32
C SER A 30 8.61 24.47 -8.34
N GLU A 31 7.42 23.95 -8.64
CA GLU A 31 6.26 24.07 -7.76
C GLU A 31 6.43 23.19 -6.51
N ILE A 32 7.00 21.98 -6.67
CA ILE A 32 7.32 21.12 -5.53
C ILE A 32 8.34 21.79 -4.61
N ALA A 33 9.42 22.35 -5.18
CA ALA A 33 10.45 23.02 -4.37
C ALA A 33 9.87 24.21 -3.59
N GLU A 34 9.01 25.01 -4.24
CA GLU A 34 8.31 26.13 -3.59
C GLU A 34 7.37 25.63 -2.47
N GLN A 35 6.59 24.58 -2.73
CA GLN A 35 5.69 23.97 -1.74
C GLN A 35 6.46 23.37 -0.54
N ALA A 36 7.66 22.84 -0.78
CA ALA A 36 8.56 22.36 0.26
C ALA A 36 9.29 23.50 1.01
N GLY A 37 9.08 24.77 0.64
CA GLY A 37 9.74 25.92 1.24
C GLY A 37 11.23 26.04 0.88
N LEU A 38 11.62 25.50 -0.28
CA LEU A 38 13.00 25.39 -0.73
C LEU A 38 13.23 26.17 -2.04
N THR A 39 14.50 26.41 -2.35
CA THR A 39 14.87 27.01 -3.64
C THR A 39 14.78 25.96 -4.74
N ARG A 40 14.52 26.41 -5.99
CA ARG A 40 14.53 25.54 -7.17
C ARG A 40 15.82 24.71 -7.31
N GLY A 41 16.96 25.28 -6.91
CA GLY A 41 18.26 24.61 -6.98
C GLY A 41 18.43 23.43 -6.01
N ALA A 42 17.60 23.33 -4.97
CA ALA A 42 17.63 22.22 -4.03
C ALA A 42 17.31 20.88 -4.70
N LEU A 43 16.39 20.88 -5.67
CA LEU A 43 15.97 19.65 -6.35
C LEU A 43 17.08 19.11 -7.25
N THR A 44 17.76 19.99 -8.02
CA THR A 44 18.91 19.62 -8.85
C THR A 44 20.15 19.23 -8.04
N HIS A 45 20.22 19.61 -6.77
CA HIS A 45 21.30 19.22 -5.88
C HIS A 45 21.18 17.76 -5.43
N HIS A 46 19.95 17.31 -5.18
CA HIS A 46 19.65 15.95 -4.72
C HIS A 46 19.45 14.98 -5.87
N TRP A 47 18.78 15.41 -6.94
CA TRP A 47 18.50 14.59 -8.12
C TRP A 47 19.10 15.24 -9.38
N PRO A 48 20.28 14.74 -9.83
CA PRO A 48 20.91 15.15 -11.09
C PRO A 48 19.99 15.06 -12.31
N THR A 49 19.08 14.08 -12.32
CA THR A 49 18.13 13.87 -13.42
C THR A 49 16.68 13.80 -12.94
N ARG A 50 15.75 14.08 -13.86
CA ARG A 50 14.32 13.92 -13.57
C ARG A 50 13.94 12.47 -13.27
N GLY A 51 14.53 11.52 -13.98
CA GLY A 51 14.25 10.10 -13.78
C GLY A 51 14.66 9.60 -12.39
N GLU A 52 15.77 10.10 -11.84
CA GLU A 52 16.18 9.79 -10.46
C GLU A 52 15.15 10.30 -9.43
N PHE A 53 14.67 11.55 -9.60
CA PHE A 53 13.61 12.09 -8.76
C PHE A 53 12.30 11.29 -8.86
N GLU A 54 11.90 10.90 -10.07
CA GLU A 54 10.69 10.11 -10.29
C GLU A 54 10.79 8.72 -9.66
N ALA A 55 11.95 8.05 -9.78
CA ALA A 55 12.19 6.76 -9.16
C ALA A 55 12.12 6.84 -7.63
N ASP A 56 12.77 7.84 -7.02
CA ASP A 56 12.73 8.04 -5.56
C ASP A 56 11.33 8.42 -5.07
N LEU A 57 10.59 9.23 -5.83
CA LEU A 57 9.21 9.56 -5.51
C LEU A 57 8.29 8.35 -5.56
N LEU A 58 8.42 7.51 -6.59
CA LEU A 58 7.64 6.27 -6.71
C LEU A 58 7.99 5.28 -5.59
N HIS A 59 9.26 5.16 -5.24
CA HIS A 59 9.70 4.38 -4.08
C HIS A 59 9.11 4.93 -2.78
N HIS A 60 9.16 6.25 -2.58
CA HIS A 60 8.60 6.90 -1.39
C HIS A 60 7.08 6.68 -1.27
N LEU A 61 6.34 6.81 -2.38
CA LEU A 61 4.92 6.51 -2.45
C LEU A 61 4.63 5.05 -2.10
N ALA A 62 5.40 4.11 -2.65
CA ALA A 62 5.26 2.68 -2.37
C ALA A 62 5.44 2.38 -0.88
N VAL A 63 6.50 2.92 -0.26
CA VAL A 63 6.76 2.76 1.18
C VAL A 63 5.64 3.36 2.02
N GLY A 64 5.15 4.55 1.65
CA GLY A 64 4.05 5.23 2.34
C GLY A 64 2.74 4.44 2.27
N VAL A 65 2.35 4.00 1.07
CA VAL A 65 1.15 3.16 0.85
C VAL A 65 1.28 1.85 1.63
N ARG A 66 2.46 1.19 1.59
CA ARG A 66 2.72 -0.02 2.37
C ARG A 66 2.50 0.19 3.87
N ALA A 67 3.05 1.26 4.43
CA ALA A 67 2.93 1.57 5.85
C ALA A 67 1.46 1.80 6.26
N ARG A 68 0.71 2.57 5.47
CA ARG A 68 -0.72 2.84 5.70
C ARG A 68 -1.57 1.57 5.59
N SER A 69 -1.37 0.78 4.54
CA SER A 69 -2.05 -0.51 4.36
C SER A 69 -1.79 -1.44 5.54
N ARG A 70 -0.53 -1.57 5.98
CA ARG A 70 -0.19 -2.38 7.16
C ARG A 70 -0.86 -1.88 8.44
N GLN A 71 -0.93 -0.56 8.64
CA GLN A 71 -1.59 0.03 9.79
C GLN A 71 -3.10 -0.26 9.79
N ARG A 72 -3.78 -0.11 8.65
CA ARG A 72 -5.21 -0.43 8.50
C ARG A 72 -5.49 -1.92 8.74
N LEU A 73 -4.65 -2.79 8.18
CA LEU A 73 -4.75 -4.23 8.38
C LEU A 73 -4.56 -4.60 9.86
N GLY A 74 -3.56 -4.04 10.53
CA GLY A 74 -3.35 -4.24 11.96
C GLY A 74 -4.55 -3.83 12.82
N ALA A 75 -5.12 -2.64 12.55
CA ALA A 75 -6.30 -2.15 13.27
C ALA A 75 -7.55 -3.02 13.04
N SER A 76 -7.75 -3.51 11.81
CA SER A 76 -8.85 -4.44 11.49
C SER A 76 -8.74 -5.74 12.28
N LEU A 77 -7.53 -6.32 12.34
CA LEU A 77 -7.29 -7.56 13.08
C LEU A 77 -7.61 -7.42 14.58
N GLU A 78 -7.18 -6.33 15.22
CA GLU A 78 -7.46 -6.09 16.65
C GLU A 78 -8.97 -6.00 16.92
N SER A 79 -9.71 -5.32 16.04
CA SER A 79 -11.17 -5.22 16.11
C SER A 79 -11.83 -6.60 15.97
N VAL A 80 -11.41 -7.39 14.99
CA VAL A 80 -11.95 -8.73 14.75
C VAL A 80 -11.65 -9.68 15.90
N LEU A 81 -10.43 -9.68 16.44
CA LEU A 81 -10.06 -10.52 17.59
C LEU A 81 -10.88 -10.18 18.83
N THR A 82 -11.19 -8.90 19.05
CA THR A 82 -12.06 -8.46 20.14
C THR A 82 -13.49 -8.99 19.95
N ALA A 83 -14.02 -8.91 18.72
CA ALA A 83 -15.35 -9.40 18.38
C ALA A 83 -15.47 -10.94 18.41
N ALA A 84 -14.39 -11.66 18.08
CA ALA A 84 -14.35 -13.12 17.96
C ALA A 84 -14.68 -13.88 19.24
N THR A 85 -14.65 -13.20 20.39
CA THR A 85 -15.07 -13.78 21.66
C THR A 85 -16.58 -13.99 21.77
N LYS A 86 -17.39 -13.47 20.84
CA LYS A 86 -18.87 -13.38 20.99
C LYS A 86 -19.69 -13.82 19.76
N VAL A 87 -19.06 -14.17 18.64
CA VAL A 87 -19.77 -14.45 17.37
C VAL A 87 -19.15 -15.64 16.63
N SER A 88 -19.85 -16.18 15.62
CA SER A 88 -19.37 -17.32 14.85
C SER A 88 -18.24 -16.93 13.87
N PHE A 89 -17.51 -17.93 13.37
CA PHE A 89 -16.49 -17.71 12.33
C PHE A 89 -17.13 -17.12 11.06
N ASP A 90 -18.26 -17.67 10.61
CA ASP A 90 -18.93 -17.23 9.38
C ASP A 90 -19.36 -15.75 9.47
N ASP A 91 -19.88 -15.33 10.63
CA ASP A 91 -20.26 -13.93 10.86
C ASP A 91 -19.03 -13.01 10.79
N ILE A 92 -17.93 -13.40 11.43
CA ILE A 92 -16.69 -12.61 11.40
C ILE A 92 -16.06 -12.58 10.04
N PHE A 93 -16.05 -13.71 9.34
CA PHE A 93 -15.47 -13.81 8.02
C PHE A 93 -16.26 -12.97 7.01
N GLY A 94 -17.60 -13.00 7.09
CA GLY A 94 -18.47 -12.14 6.30
C GLY A 94 -18.19 -10.64 6.55
N VAL A 95 -18.18 -10.22 7.83
CA VAL A 95 -17.86 -8.83 8.21
C VAL A 95 -16.46 -8.43 7.76
N ALA A 96 -15.47 -9.31 7.87
CA ALA A 96 -14.10 -9.04 7.46
C ALA A 96 -13.99 -8.85 5.94
N ILE A 97 -14.71 -9.64 5.13
CA ILE A 97 -14.76 -9.48 3.67
C ILE A 97 -15.45 -8.16 3.32
N GLU A 98 -16.64 -7.89 3.87
CA GLU A 98 -17.38 -6.64 3.60
C GLU A 98 -16.55 -5.41 3.97
N SER A 99 -15.91 -5.42 5.14
CA SER A 99 -15.00 -4.36 5.59
C SER A 99 -13.79 -4.21 4.67
N SER A 100 -13.24 -5.32 4.16
CA SER A 100 -12.10 -5.27 3.23
C SER A 100 -12.49 -4.69 1.87
N ILE A 101 -13.67 -5.06 1.34
CA ILE A 101 -14.22 -4.50 0.10
C ILE A 101 -14.48 -3.00 0.30
N ASP A 102 -15.14 -2.62 1.39
CA ASP A 102 -15.43 -1.22 1.70
C ASP A 102 -14.15 -0.39 1.85
N ALA A 103 -13.15 -0.94 2.54
CA ALA A 103 -11.84 -0.33 2.71
C ALA A 103 -11.11 -0.15 1.37
N VAL A 104 -11.23 -1.08 0.43
CA VAL A 104 -10.64 -0.94 -0.92
C VAL A 104 -11.41 0.08 -1.75
N ALA A 105 -12.75 -0.01 -1.76
CA ALA A 105 -13.63 0.85 -2.55
C ALA A 105 -13.51 2.34 -2.16
N HIS A 106 -13.25 2.62 -0.89
CA HIS A 106 -13.12 3.98 -0.36
C HIS A 106 -11.69 4.37 0.01
N SER A 107 -10.68 3.61 -0.44
CA SER A 107 -9.28 3.94 -0.14
C SER A 107 -8.68 4.88 -1.17
N ASP A 108 -8.28 6.07 -0.73
CA ASP A 108 -7.47 7.02 -1.52
C ASP A 108 -6.15 6.40 -1.98
N ASP A 109 -5.63 5.41 -1.25
CA ASP A 109 -4.39 4.71 -1.61
C ASP A 109 -4.57 3.64 -2.69
N PHE A 110 -5.80 3.16 -2.93
CA PHE A 110 -6.00 2.01 -3.83
C PHE A 110 -5.71 2.36 -5.30
N PRO A 111 -6.16 3.50 -5.84
CA PRO A 111 -5.74 3.96 -7.17
C PRO A 111 -4.22 4.09 -7.31
N ILE A 112 -3.54 4.59 -6.27
CA ILE A 112 -2.08 4.71 -6.25
C ILE A 112 -1.40 3.34 -6.24
N LEU A 113 -1.92 2.39 -5.46
CA LEU A 113 -1.46 1.00 -5.41
C LEU A 113 -1.51 0.35 -6.80
N VAL A 114 -2.66 0.47 -7.48
CA VAL A 114 -2.88 -0.05 -8.84
C VAL A 114 -1.96 0.64 -9.85
N GLY A 115 -1.82 1.95 -9.73
CA GLY A 115 -0.91 2.73 -10.58
C GLY A 115 0.55 2.30 -10.41
N LEU A 116 1.03 2.14 -9.17
CA LEU A 116 2.37 1.65 -8.87
C LEU A 116 2.58 0.23 -9.43
N TRP A 117 1.59 -0.65 -9.30
CA TRP A 117 1.63 -1.98 -9.89
C TRP A 117 1.76 -1.93 -11.42
N ALA A 118 0.95 -1.11 -12.09
CA ALA A 118 1.05 -0.91 -13.53
C ALA A 118 2.42 -0.36 -13.95
N ALA A 119 2.94 0.65 -13.24
CA ALA A 119 4.26 1.23 -13.51
C ALA A 119 5.39 0.18 -13.37
N SER A 120 5.27 -0.70 -12.37
CA SER A 120 6.22 -1.78 -12.10
C SER A 120 6.34 -2.81 -13.23
N MET A 121 5.28 -2.98 -14.04
CA MET A 121 5.31 -3.87 -15.20
C MET A 121 6.21 -3.36 -16.32
N THR A 122 6.38 -2.05 -16.41
CA THR A 122 7.16 -1.39 -17.46
C THR A 122 8.51 -0.88 -17.00
N ASP A 123 8.69 -0.66 -15.68
CA ASP A 123 9.92 -0.16 -15.09
C ASP A 123 10.52 -1.17 -14.10
N ARG A 124 11.65 -1.78 -14.48
CA ARG A 124 12.35 -2.75 -13.63
C ARG A 124 12.91 -2.14 -12.36
N HIS A 125 13.23 -0.84 -12.35
CA HIS A 125 13.74 -0.17 -11.15
C HIS A 125 12.64 -0.02 -10.09
N LEU A 126 11.37 -0.03 -10.49
CA LEU A 126 10.22 -0.04 -9.58
C LEU A 126 9.77 -1.46 -9.22
N ALA A 127 9.96 -2.42 -10.13
CA ALA A 127 9.53 -3.81 -9.94
C ALA A 127 10.11 -4.44 -8.67
N GLU A 128 11.42 -4.31 -8.44
CA GLU A 128 12.08 -4.94 -7.29
C GLU A 128 11.66 -4.30 -5.94
N PRO A 129 11.67 -2.96 -5.77
CA PRO A 129 11.17 -2.34 -4.53
C PRO A 129 9.67 -2.60 -4.27
N LEU A 130 8.86 -2.67 -5.32
CA LEU A 130 7.44 -2.97 -5.19
C LEU A 130 7.18 -4.45 -4.90
N ALA A 131 7.99 -5.37 -5.41
CA ALA A 131 7.88 -6.80 -5.08
C ALA A 131 7.95 -7.03 -3.57
N ALA A 132 8.90 -6.38 -2.88
CA ALA A 132 8.99 -6.45 -1.42
C ALA A 132 7.74 -5.86 -0.73
N THR A 133 7.12 -4.83 -1.31
CA THR A 133 5.87 -4.26 -0.81
C THR A 133 4.71 -5.24 -0.95
N TRP A 134 4.62 -5.95 -2.08
CA TRP A 134 3.60 -6.97 -2.31
C TRP A 134 3.79 -8.17 -1.39
N GLU A 135 5.03 -8.66 -1.26
CA GLU A 135 5.35 -9.78 -0.36
C GLU A 135 5.05 -9.47 1.11
N ASP A 136 5.34 -8.23 1.55
CA ASP A 136 4.99 -7.77 2.90
C ASP A 136 3.47 -7.76 3.13
N LEU A 137 2.69 -7.33 2.14
CA LEU A 137 1.22 -7.33 2.21
C LEU A 137 0.66 -8.75 2.22
N ASP A 138 1.11 -9.61 1.31
CA ASP A 138 0.72 -11.02 1.25
C ASP A 138 1.02 -11.75 2.57
N THR A 139 2.20 -11.48 3.15
CA THR A 139 2.59 -12.02 4.45
C THR A 139 1.65 -11.53 5.56
N ALA A 140 1.36 -10.23 5.61
CA ALA A 140 0.47 -9.66 6.63
C ALA A 140 -0.94 -10.25 6.54
N PHE A 141 -1.52 -10.36 5.35
CA PHE A 141 -2.83 -10.98 5.14
C PHE A 141 -2.82 -12.47 5.50
N SER A 142 -1.78 -13.21 5.11
CA SER A 142 -1.63 -14.63 5.43
C SER A 142 -1.60 -14.87 6.94
N GLU A 143 -0.92 -14.02 7.70
CA GLU A 143 -0.86 -14.09 9.16
C GLU A 143 -2.22 -13.79 9.81
N GLN A 144 -3.01 -12.86 9.28
CA GLN A 144 -4.37 -12.62 9.77
C GLN A 144 -5.25 -13.85 9.63
N ILE A 145 -5.20 -14.52 8.46
CA ILE A 145 -5.94 -15.76 8.24
C ILE A 145 -5.48 -16.84 9.22
N ARG A 146 -4.17 -16.99 9.44
CA ARG A 146 -3.64 -17.93 10.43
C ARG A 146 -4.18 -17.66 11.83
N LEU A 147 -4.19 -16.40 12.26
CA LEU A 147 -4.69 -16.01 13.56
C LEU A 147 -6.20 -16.26 13.70
N LEU A 148 -6.99 -15.95 12.68
CA LEU A 148 -8.42 -16.25 12.67
C LEU A 148 -8.67 -17.75 12.79
N LEU A 149 -8.02 -18.56 11.96
CA LEU A 149 -8.13 -20.02 12.05
C LEU A 149 -7.76 -20.52 13.45
N ALA A 150 -6.70 -19.99 14.06
CA ALA A 150 -6.29 -20.37 15.41
C ALA A 150 -7.33 -20.02 16.48
N VAL A 151 -7.91 -18.81 16.43
CA VAL A 151 -8.95 -18.35 17.38
C VAL A 151 -10.18 -19.24 17.33
N PHE A 152 -10.61 -19.62 16.12
CA PHE A 152 -11.78 -20.48 15.92
C PHE A 152 -11.46 -21.98 15.96
N ARG A 153 -10.19 -22.34 16.21
CA ARG A 153 -9.70 -23.74 16.21
C ARG A 153 -10.03 -24.47 14.91
N LEU A 154 -9.92 -23.75 13.80
CA LEU A 154 -10.10 -24.26 12.45
C LEU A 154 -8.74 -24.61 11.84
N HIS A 155 -8.78 -25.50 10.86
CA HIS A 155 -7.62 -25.89 10.07
C HIS A 155 -7.97 -25.83 8.59
N MET A 156 -7.00 -25.43 7.77
CA MET A 156 -7.14 -25.55 6.33
C MET A 156 -7.24 -27.02 5.94
N LYS A 157 -8.03 -27.31 4.90
CA LYS A 157 -8.04 -28.63 4.27
C LYS A 157 -6.64 -28.97 3.73
N GLU A 158 -6.29 -30.26 3.75
CA GLU A 158 -5.02 -30.74 3.19
C GLU A 158 -4.81 -30.22 1.75
N GLY A 159 -3.58 -29.76 1.47
CA GLY A 159 -3.20 -29.15 0.19
C GLY A 159 -3.51 -27.65 0.07
N PHE A 160 -4.24 -27.06 1.03
CA PHE A 160 -4.52 -25.63 1.08
C PHE A 160 -3.73 -24.92 2.18
N THR A 161 -3.33 -23.69 1.91
CA THR A 161 -2.56 -22.84 2.82
C THR A 161 -3.26 -21.52 3.07
N PRO A 162 -3.02 -20.87 4.23
CA PRO A 162 -3.49 -19.51 4.49
C PRO A 162 -3.07 -18.50 3.41
N ALA A 163 -1.86 -18.65 2.86
CA ALA A 163 -1.36 -17.78 1.78
C ALA A 163 -2.18 -17.91 0.49
N GLN A 164 -2.57 -19.12 0.10
CA GLN A 164 -3.45 -19.33 -1.05
C GLN A 164 -4.85 -18.74 -0.82
N LEU A 165 -5.39 -18.84 0.40
CA LEU A 165 -6.65 -18.19 0.73
C LEU A 165 -6.53 -16.66 0.71
N ALA A 166 -5.46 -16.11 1.28
CA ALA A 166 -5.17 -14.67 1.24
C ALA A 166 -5.10 -14.16 -0.20
N SER A 167 -4.29 -14.81 -1.04
CA SER A 167 -4.14 -14.45 -2.45
C SER A 167 -5.47 -14.54 -3.21
N GLY A 168 -6.27 -15.58 -2.96
CA GLY A 168 -7.60 -15.73 -3.56
C GLY A 168 -8.58 -14.63 -3.14
N LEU A 169 -8.60 -14.26 -1.84
CA LEU A 169 -9.44 -13.18 -1.33
C LEU A 169 -9.00 -11.81 -1.87
N ILE A 170 -7.69 -11.53 -1.89
CA ILE A 170 -7.14 -10.30 -2.47
C ILE A 170 -7.55 -10.19 -3.95
N SER A 171 -7.40 -11.27 -4.71
CA SER A 171 -7.79 -11.30 -6.13
C SER A 171 -9.29 -11.05 -6.32
N LEU A 172 -10.14 -11.55 -5.42
CA LEU A 172 -11.59 -11.39 -5.49
C LEU A 172 -12.06 -9.99 -5.08
N VAL A 173 -11.32 -9.31 -4.19
CA VAL A 173 -11.58 -7.91 -3.83
C VAL A 173 -11.09 -6.95 -4.92
N GLN A 174 -10.05 -7.34 -5.66
CA GLN A 174 -9.44 -6.51 -6.72
C GLN A 174 -10.07 -6.68 -8.11
N GLY A 175 -10.74 -7.80 -8.38
CA GLY A 175 -11.34 -8.12 -9.69
C GLY A 175 -12.81 -7.75 -9.80
#